data_AF-S9V8B9-F1
#
_entry.id   AF-S9V8B9-F1
#
_cell.length_a   1.000
_cell.length_b   1.000
_cell.length_c   1.000
_cell.angle_alpha   90.00
_cell.angle_beta   90.00
_cell.angle_gamma   90.00
#
_symmetry.space_group_name_H-M   'P 1'
#
loop_
_entity.id
_entity.type
_entity.pdbx_description
1 polymer ?
#
loop_
_entity_poly.entity_id
_entity_poly.type
_entity_poly.pdbx_seq_one_letter_code
_entity_poly.pdbx_strand_id
1 'polypeptide(L)'
;MKVVRTPGNRLVLQKRTKRSQGIHTPWVLGHKRLGGTKALRHIDARLASRHAKTVSRAYGGVLSHDQVRDRVVRAFLIEEQRIVKKALATRERSHRLRRRTLNKRKKKEGAKEAVAKRVAGKTLTKKPAAKKPNTTRTPVGAKLATKKK
;
A
#
# COMPACT_ATOMS: atom_id res chain seq x y z
N MET A 1 -47.64 32.54 -25.77
CA MET A 1 -48.92 32.62 -25.02
C MET A 1 -49.68 31.30 -25.21
N LYS A 2 -50.77 31.04 -24.46
CA LYS A 2 -51.68 29.91 -24.65
C LYS A 2 -53.06 30.47 -24.98
N VAL A 3 -53.67 30.00 -26.07
CA VAL A 3 -55.08 30.30 -26.35
C VAL A 3 -55.95 29.38 -25.48
N VAL A 4 -56.92 29.95 -24.77
CA VAL A 4 -57.85 29.23 -23.90
C VAL A 4 -59.28 29.68 -24.21
N ARG A 5 -60.19 28.72 -24.42
CA ARG A 5 -61.63 28.99 -24.50
C ARG A 5 -62.18 29.16 -23.08
N THR A 6 -62.75 30.32 -22.80
CA THR A 6 -63.32 30.63 -21.48
C THR A 6 -64.75 30.11 -21.36
N PRO A 7 -65.30 29.96 -20.14
CA PRO A 7 -66.70 29.55 -19.93
C PRO A 7 -67.73 30.44 -20.64
N GLY A 8 -67.45 31.74 -20.81
CA GLY A 8 -68.25 32.67 -21.61
C GLY A 8 -68.11 32.50 -23.13
N ASN A 9 -67.57 31.36 -23.58
CA ASN A 9 -67.37 30.98 -24.97
C ASN A 9 -66.53 31.98 -25.80
N ARG A 10 -65.47 32.57 -25.22
CA ARG A 10 -64.52 33.45 -25.95
C ARG A 10 -63.11 32.88 -25.92
N LEU A 11 -62.30 33.16 -26.95
CA LEU A 11 -60.89 32.78 -26.97
C LEU A 11 -60.04 33.91 -26.38
N VAL A 12 -59.26 33.59 -25.34
CA VAL A 12 -58.40 34.55 -24.64
C VAL A 12 -56.96 34.04 -24.64
N LEU A 13 -56.00 34.96 -24.75
CA LEU A 13 -54.57 34.66 -24.62
C LEU A 13 -54.13 34.74 -23.16
N GLN A 14 -53.68 33.62 -22.61
CA GLN A 14 -53.06 33.55 -21.28
C GLN A 14 -51.54 33.42 -21.38
N LYS A 15 -50.82 34.02 -20.43
CA LYS A 15 -49.35 33.94 -20.36
C LYS A 15 -48.93 32.51 -19.99
N ARG A 16 -48.02 31.93 -20.76
CA ARG A 16 -47.37 30.65 -20.38
C ARG A 16 -46.22 30.95 -19.43
N THR A 17 -46.06 30.10 -18.41
CA THR A 17 -44.89 30.13 -17.55
C THR A 17 -43.66 29.61 -18.31
N LYS A 18 -42.48 30.12 -17.95
CA LYS A 18 -41.21 29.57 -18.44
C LYS A 18 -41.00 28.18 -17.85
N ARG A 19 -40.46 27.26 -18.65
CA ARG A 19 -40.11 25.90 -18.21
C ARG A 19 -38.66 25.84 -17.76
N SER A 20 -38.36 24.94 -16.82
CA SER A 20 -36.99 24.55 -16.48
C SER A 20 -36.62 23.30 -17.27
N GLN A 21 -35.35 23.17 -17.66
CA GLN A 21 -34.82 21.91 -18.22
C GLN A 21 -34.78 20.81 -17.13
N GLY A 22 -34.78 21.21 -15.85
CA GLY A 22 -34.74 20.32 -14.70
C GLY A 22 -33.32 19.99 -14.26
N ILE A 23 -33.18 18.97 -13.42
CA ILE A 23 -31.93 18.65 -12.74
C ILE A 23 -31.06 17.76 -13.63
N HIS A 24 -29.82 18.18 -13.85
CA HIS A 24 -28.86 17.50 -14.71
C HIS A 24 -27.62 17.09 -13.93
N THR A 25 -26.88 16.14 -14.49
CA THR A 25 -25.53 15.83 -14.03
C THR A 25 -24.58 17.02 -14.28
N PRO A 26 -23.43 17.07 -13.59
CA PRO A 26 -22.39 18.05 -13.87
C PRO A 26 -22.00 18.09 -15.35
N TRP A 27 -21.65 19.29 -15.84
CA TRP A 27 -21.30 19.51 -17.24
C TRP A 27 -20.11 18.65 -17.70
N VAL A 28 -19.07 18.57 -16.87
CA VAL A 28 -17.86 17.76 -17.10
C VAL A 28 -18.16 16.28 -17.32
N LEU A 29 -19.29 15.79 -16.82
CA LEU A 29 -19.73 14.39 -16.92
C LEU A 29 -20.84 14.19 -17.98
N GLY A 30 -21.04 15.18 -18.87
CA GLY A 30 -21.93 15.07 -20.03
C GLY A 30 -23.33 15.69 -19.87
N HIS A 31 -23.58 16.47 -18.81
CA HIS A 31 -24.82 17.26 -18.61
C HIS A 31 -26.14 16.53 -18.94
N LYS A 32 -26.27 15.27 -18.54
CA LYS A 32 -27.45 14.45 -18.83
C LYS A 32 -28.55 14.72 -17.81
N ARG A 33 -29.82 14.65 -18.24
CA ARG A 33 -30.98 14.81 -17.36
C ARG A 33 -31.08 13.64 -16.38
N LEU A 34 -31.23 13.92 -15.08
CA LEU A 34 -31.37 12.89 -14.06
C LEU A 34 -32.76 12.25 -14.05
N GLY A 35 -32.80 10.92 -14.13
CA GLY A 35 -34.03 10.14 -13.91
C GLY A 35 -34.55 10.26 -12.47
N GLY A 36 -35.88 10.15 -12.31
CA GLY A 36 -36.55 10.21 -11.00
C GLY A 36 -36.62 11.60 -10.36
N THR A 37 -36.25 12.66 -11.08
CA THR A 37 -36.31 14.05 -10.58
C THR A 37 -37.18 14.92 -11.49
N LYS A 38 -38.05 15.76 -10.91
CA LYS A 38 -38.99 16.61 -11.66
C LYS A 38 -38.30 17.86 -12.25
N ALA A 39 -38.77 18.33 -13.40
CA ALA A 39 -38.30 19.55 -14.04
C ALA A 39 -39.03 20.79 -13.49
N LEU A 40 -38.71 21.16 -12.25
CA LEU A 40 -39.33 22.27 -11.54
C LEU A 40 -38.55 23.58 -11.75
N ARG A 41 -39.26 24.72 -11.73
CA ARG A 41 -38.65 26.07 -11.80
C ARG A 41 -38.55 26.67 -10.40
N HIS A 42 -37.78 27.75 -10.24
CA HIS A 42 -37.48 28.45 -8.98
C HIS A 42 -38.51 28.31 -7.83
N ILE A 43 -39.72 28.88 -7.94
CA ILE A 43 -40.73 28.82 -6.87
C ILE A 43 -41.30 27.42 -6.69
N ASP A 44 -41.64 26.72 -7.78
CA ASP A 44 -42.19 25.36 -7.73
C ASP A 44 -41.20 24.37 -7.10
N ALA A 45 -39.90 24.54 -7.36
CA ALA A 45 -38.83 23.75 -6.78
C ALA A 45 -38.67 24.02 -5.28
N ARG A 46 -38.87 25.28 -4.86
CA ARG A 46 -38.86 25.69 -3.46
C ARG A 46 -40.02 25.08 -2.68
N LEU A 47 -41.21 25.06 -3.27
CA LEU A 47 -42.43 24.54 -2.61
C LEU A 47 -42.54 23.02 -2.67
N ALA A 48 -41.94 22.36 -3.66
CA ALA A 48 -42.01 20.92 -3.79
C ALA A 48 -41.27 20.17 -2.67
N SER A 49 -41.72 18.95 -2.37
CA SER A 49 -41.03 18.06 -1.44
C SER A 49 -39.61 17.70 -1.93
N ARG A 50 -38.78 17.18 -1.01
CA ARG A 50 -37.40 16.76 -1.35
C ARG A 50 -37.39 15.58 -2.33
N HIS A 51 -38.28 14.62 -2.15
CA HIS A 51 -38.37 13.40 -2.99
C HIS A 51 -38.69 13.70 -4.46
N ALA A 52 -39.31 14.84 -4.76
CA ALA A 52 -39.52 15.28 -6.14
C ALA A 52 -38.23 15.77 -6.83
N LYS A 53 -37.21 16.13 -6.05
CA LYS A 53 -35.96 16.74 -6.50
C LYS A 53 -34.75 15.80 -6.41
N THR A 54 -34.79 14.80 -5.54
CA THR A 54 -33.65 13.91 -5.27
C THR A 54 -34.05 12.44 -5.28
N VAL A 55 -33.04 11.56 -5.30
CA VAL A 55 -33.18 10.11 -5.16
C VAL A 55 -32.54 9.68 -3.84
N SER A 56 -32.94 8.54 -3.27
CA SER A 56 -32.50 8.05 -1.95
C SER A 56 -31.02 7.64 -1.85
N ARG A 57 -30.37 7.29 -2.96
CA ARG A 57 -28.96 6.87 -2.98
C ARG A 57 -27.99 8.03 -2.71
N ALA A 58 -26.74 7.69 -2.41
CA ALA A 58 -25.64 8.65 -2.32
C ALA A 58 -25.51 9.50 -3.61
N TYR A 59 -25.30 10.81 -3.44
CA TYR A 59 -25.27 11.81 -4.52
C TYR A 59 -26.55 11.86 -5.39
N GLY A 60 -27.69 11.43 -4.86
CA GLY A 60 -28.98 11.53 -5.52
C GLY A 60 -29.38 12.98 -5.81
N GLY A 61 -29.81 13.25 -7.05
CA GLY A 61 -30.09 14.62 -7.51
C GLY A 61 -28.86 15.38 -8.02
N VAL A 62 -27.66 14.77 -8.01
CA VAL A 62 -26.45 15.33 -8.60
C VAL A 62 -25.86 14.39 -9.65
N LEU A 63 -25.71 13.11 -9.32
CA LEU A 63 -25.07 12.13 -10.21
C LEU A 63 -26.02 11.03 -10.67
N SER A 64 -25.75 10.47 -11.84
CA SER A 64 -26.43 9.26 -12.34
C SER A 64 -25.99 8.02 -11.54
N HIS A 65 -26.69 6.88 -11.73
CA HIS A 65 -26.34 5.64 -11.05
C HIS A 65 -24.97 5.09 -11.51
N ASP A 66 -24.69 5.17 -12.81
CA ASP A 66 -23.39 4.77 -13.38
C ASP A 66 -22.24 5.57 -12.77
N GLN A 67 -22.39 6.90 -12.71
CA GLN A 67 -21.37 7.79 -12.16
C GLN A 67 -21.11 7.52 -10.67
N VAL A 68 -22.14 7.17 -9.89
CA VAL A 68 -21.98 6.80 -8.49
C VAL A 68 -21.25 5.46 -8.37
N ARG A 69 -21.63 4.47 -9.17
CA ARG A 69 -20.98 3.16 -9.19
C ARG A 69 -19.50 3.29 -9.53
N ASP A 70 -19.16 4.04 -10.57
CA ASP A 70 -17.77 4.27 -10.99
C ASP A 70 -16.95 4.94 -9.89
N ARG A 71 -17.52 5.91 -9.17
CA ARG A 71 -16.84 6.57 -8.04
C ARG A 71 -16.58 5.59 -6.89
N VAL A 72 -17.54 4.75 -6.54
CA VAL A 72 -17.41 3.75 -5.47
C VAL A 72 -16.34 2.72 -5.84
N VAL A 73 -16.44 2.14 -7.04
CA VAL A 73 -15.49 1.12 -7.52
C VAL A 73 -14.08 1.71 -7.64
N ARG A 74 -13.94 2.90 -8.22
CA ARG A 74 -12.64 3.55 -8.38
C ARG A 74 -12.01 3.90 -7.03
N ALA A 75 -12.78 4.42 -6.07
CA ALA A 75 -12.28 4.71 -4.74
C ALA A 75 -11.75 3.45 -4.05
N PHE A 76 -12.52 2.36 -4.10
CA PHE A 76 -12.12 1.08 -3.54
C PHE A 76 -10.81 0.56 -4.17
N LEU A 77 -10.77 0.41 -5.50
CA LEU A 77 -9.61 -0.16 -6.19
C LEU A 77 -8.33 0.68 -6.03
N ILE A 78 -8.46 2.01 -6.08
CA ILE A 78 -7.29 2.89 -5.88
C ILE A 78 -6.77 2.77 -4.46
N GLU A 79 -7.65 2.65 -3.47
CA GLU A 79 -7.22 2.52 -2.08
C GLU A 79 -6.57 1.16 -1.82
N GLU A 80 -7.11 0.08 -2.37
CA GLU A 80 -6.49 -1.26 -2.33
C GLU A 80 -5.09 -1.24 -2.96
N GLN A 81 -4.94 -0.65 -4.16
CA GLN A 81 -3.65 -0.50 -4.81
C GLN A 81 -2.65 0.32 -3.98
N ARG A 82 -3.11 1.40 -3.32
CA ARG A 82 -2.28 2.21 -2.42
C ARG A 82 -1.82 1.42 -1.20
N ILE A 83 -2.68 0.62 -0.60
CA ILE A 83 -2.35 -0.24 0.54
C ILE A 83 -1.32 -1.29 0.12
N VAL A 84 -1.54 -1.98 -1.00
CA VAL A 84 -0.60 -2.98 -1.55
C VAL A 84 0.77 -2.34 -1.81
N LYS A 85 0.81 -1.17 -2.44
CA LYS A 85 2.07 -0.46 -2.71
C LYS A 85 2.81 -0.09 -1.42
N LYS A 86 2.09 0.37 -0.38
CA LYS A 86 2.68 0.66 0.94
C LYS A 86 3.21 -0.61 1.62
N ALA A 87 2.47 -1.71 1.55
CA ALA A 87 2.85 -2.99 2.15
C ALA A 87 4.14 -3.56 1.53
N LEU A 88 4.24 -3.55 0.19
CA LEU A 88 5.45 -3.98 -0.52
C LEU A 88 6.65 -3.12 -0.16
N ALA A 89 6.49 -1.78 -0.17
CA ALA A 89 7.55 -0.86 0.23
C ALA A 89 8.01 -1.09 1.68
N THR A 90 7.08 -1.40 2.59
CA THR A 90 7.37 -1.68 4.00
C THR A 90 8.11 -3.01 4.14
N ARG A 91 7.69 -4.06 3.43
CA ARG A 91 8.34 -5.36 3.40
C ARG A 91 9.79 -5.25 2.89
N GLU A 92 10.02 -4.52 1.81
CA GLU A 92 11.36 -4.29 1.26
C GLU A 92 12.28 -3.56 2.24
N ARG A 93 11.77 -2.51 2.92
CA ARG A 93 12.51 -1.79 3.96
C ARG A 93 12.88 -2.72 5.11
N SER A 94 11.92 -3.49 5.64
CA SER A 94 12.16 -4.44 6.72
C SER A 94 13.16 -5.53 6.33
N HIS A 95 13.05 -6.07 5.10
CA HIS A 95 13.99 -7.06 4.58
C HIS A 95 15.41 -6.49 4.45
N ARG A 96 15.56 -5.27 3.93
CA ARG A 96 16.85 -4.56 3.83
C ARG A 96 17.47 -4.32 5.20
N LEU A 97 16.66 -3.88 6.18
CA LEU A 97 17.09 -3.68 7.55
C LEU A 97 17.57 -4.99 8.18
N ARG A 98 16.79 -6.06 8.06
CA ARG A 98 17.15 -7.40 8.56
C ARG A 98 18.45 -7.88 7.92
N ARG A 99 18.59 -7.80 6.60
CA ARG A 99 19.83 -8.17 5.90
C ARG A 99 21.04 -7.36 6.40
N ARG A 100 20.88 -6.05 6.61
CA ARG A 100 21.92 -5.19 7.18
C ARG A 100 22.33 -5.64 8.59
N THR A 101 21.37 -5.98 9.45
CA THR A 101 21.66 -6.45 10.82
C THR A 101 22.37 -7.81 10.82
N LEU A 102 21.94 -8.75 9.97
CA LEU A 102 22.58 -10.06 9.83
C LEU A 102 24.02 -9.93 9.32
N ASN A 103 24.25 -9.10 8.30
CA ASN A 103 25.60 -8.86 7.78
C ASN A 103 26.53 -8.22 8.83
N LYS A 104 26.03 -7.28 9.64
CA LYS A 104 26.79 -6.70 10.76
C LYS A 104 27.13 -7.74 11.84
N ARG A 105 26.19 -8.62 12.21
CA ARG A 105 26.42 -9.70 13.17
C ARG A 105 27.45 -10.70 12.65
N LYS A 106 27.28 -11.20 11.43
CA LYS A 106 28.26 -12.10 10.77
C LYS A 106 29.66 -11.49 10.71
N LYS A 107 29.79 -10.20 10.37
CA LYS A 107 31.09 -9.51 10.37
C LYS A 107 31.72 -9.46 11.76
N LYS A 108 30.93 -9.24 12.82
CA LYS A 108 31.41 -9.20 14.21
C LYS A 108 31.83 -10.59 14.69
N GLU A 109 31.07 -11.63 14.37
CA GLU A 109 31.40 -13.03 14.68
C GLU A 109 32.67 -13.48 13.97
N GLY A 110 32.77 -13.26 12.65
CA GLY A 110 33.98 -13.59 11.88
C GLY A 110 35.21 -12.83 12.37
N ALA A 111 35.07 -11.56 12.77
CA ALA A 111 36.16 -10.80 13.38
C ALA A 111 36.60 -11.39 14.74
N LYS A 112 35.65 -11.82 15.58
CA LYS A 112 35.94 -12.48 16.86
C LYS A 112 36.66 -13.82 16.66
N GLU A 113 36.18 -14.65 15.75
CA GLU A 113 36.80 -15.94 15.42
C GLU A 113 38.21 -15.75 14.85
N ALA A 114 38.40 -14.78 13.96
CA ALA A 114 39.72 -14.46 13.41
C ALA A 114 40.71 -14.00 14.50
N VAL A 115 40.25 -13.17 15.45
CA VAL A 115 41.05 -12.75 16.60
C VAL A 115 41.37 -13.94 17.51
N ALA A 116 40.38 -14.79 17.82
CA ALA A 116 40.57 -15.98 18.64
C ALA A 116 41.60 -16.95 18.03
N LYS A 117 41.52 -17.22 16.71
CA LYS A 117 42.51 -18.03 15.99
C LYS A 117 43.91 -17.42 16.02
N ARG A 118 44.04 -16.10 15.85
CA ARG A 118 45.33 -15.39 15.96
C ARG A 118 45.93 -15.45 17.37
N VAL A 119 45.11 -15.32 18.40
CA VAL A 119 45.55 -15.41 19.80
C VAL A 119 45.97 -16.84 20.14
N ALA A 120 45.17 -17.85 19.76
CA ALA A 120 45.50 -19.27 19.96
C ALA A 120 46.83 -19.68 19.28
N GLY A 121 47.07 -19.19 18.06
CA GLY A 121 48.34 -19.41 17.36
C GLY A 121 49.55 -18.74 18.03
N LYS A 122 49.35 -17.61 18.73
CA LYS A 122 50.40 -16.93 19.52
C LYS A 122 50.61 -17.55 20.91
N THR A 123 49.62 -18.20 21.49
CA THR A 123 49.77 -18.87 22.80
C THR A 123 50.51 -20.20 22.70
N LEU A 124 50.42 -20.91 21.57
CA LEU A 124 51.19 -22.15 21.33
C LEU A 124 52.70 -21.90 21.17
N THR A 125 53.12 -20.68 20.79
CA THR A 125 54.54 -20.32 20.69
C THR A 125 55.13 -19.75 21.98
N LYS A 126 54.31 -19.48 23.00
CA LYS A 126 54.76 -19.06 24.34
C LYS A 126 54.79 -20.28 25.27
N LYS A 127 55.92 -21.00 25.23
CA LYS A 127 56.26 -22.15 26.07
C LYS A 127 56.01 -21.84 27.56
N PRO A 128 55.27 -22.66 28.34
CA PRO A 128 55.20 -22.48 29.78
C PRO A 128 56.57 -22.81 30.37
N ALA A 129 57.10 -21.91 31.21
CA ALA A 129 58.34 -22.16 31.93
C ALA A 129 58.09 -23.23 33.01
N ALA A 130 58.50 -24.48 32.77
CA ALA A 130 58.70 -25.47 33.82
C ALA A 130 59.71 -26.57 33.41
N LYS A 131 60.75 -26.67 34.25
CA LYS A 131 61.70 -27.77 34.53
C LYS A 131 62.36 -28.54 33.36
N LYS A 132 63.70 -28.46 33.36
CA LYS A 132 64.63 -29.16 32.46
C LYS A 132 64.36 -30.68 32.43
N PRO A 133 64.19 -31.30 31.24
CA PRO A 133 64.36 -32.73 31.10
C PRO A 133 65.85 -33.06 30.95
N ASN A 134 66.31 -34.01 31.77
CA ASN A 134 67.70 -34.48 31.84
C ASN A 134 68.07 -35.19 30.53
N THR A 135 69.12 -34.73 29.85
CA THR A 135 69.56 -35.29 28.57
C THR A 135 70.45 -36.50 28.82
N THR A 136 69.95 -37.72 28.63
CA THR A 136 70.82 -38.89 28.49
C THR A 136 71.46 -38.87 27.10
N ARG A 137 72.76 -38.56 27.06
CA ARG A 137 73.61 -38.70 25.85
C ARG A 137 73.82 -40.20 25.63
N THR A 138 73.33 -40.75 24.51
CA THR A 138 73.73 -42.08 24.04
C THR A 138 75.11 -42.00 23.39
N PRO A 139 76.10 -42.81 23.79
CA PRO A 139 77.41 -42.83 23.14
C PRO A 139 77.36 -43.60 21.81
N VAL A 140 78.15 -43.09 20.87
CA VAL A 140 78.37 -43.65 19.52
C VAL A 140 79.26 -44.89 19.64
N GLY A 141 78.81 -46.01 19.04
CA GLY A 141 79.67 -47.14 18.69
C GLY A 141 79.75 -48.29 19.70
N ALA A 142 78.84 -49.26 19.58
CA ALA A 142 79.12 -50.64 19.97
C ALA A 142 78.41 -51.58 18.98
N LYS A 143 79.21 -52.24 18.13
CA LYS A 143 78.80 -53.41 17.34
C LYS A 143 78.71 -54.63 18.27
N LEU A 144 77.82 -55.56 17.91
CA LEU A 144 77.76 -57.02 18.18
C LEU A 144 76.26 -57.38 18.38
N ALA A 145 75.66 -58.42 17.83
CA ALA A 145 75.97 -59.40 16.81
C ALA A 145 74.62 -60.02 16.41
N THR A 146 74.50 -60.45 15.16
CA THR A 146 73.37 -61.22 14.62
C THR A 146 73.12 -62.54 15.36
N LYS A 147 71.86 -62.90 15.63
CA LYS A 147 71.42 -64.30 15.74
C LYS A 147 69.91 -64.46 15.47
N LYS A 148 69.61 -65.18 14.38
CA LYS A 148 68.55 -66.18 14.11
C LYS A 148 67.18 -65.98 14.81
N LYS A 149 66.04 -66.01 14.13
CA LYS A 149 65.58 -66.78 12.96
C LYS A 149 64.59 -65.95 12.16
#